data_AF-A0A1E3PFZ9-F1
#
_entry.id   AF-A0A1E3PFZ9-F1
#
_cell.length_a   1.000
_cell.length_b   1.000
_cell.length_c   1.000
_cell.angle_alpha   90.00
_cell.angle_beta   90.00
_cell.angle_gamma   90.00
#
_symmetry.space_group_name_H-M   'P 1'
#
loop_
_entity.id
_entity.type
_entity.pdbx_description
1 polymer ?
#
loop_
_entity_poly.entity_id
_entity_poly.type
_entity_poly.pdbx_seq_one_letter_code
_entity_poly.pdbx_strand_id
1 'polypeptide(L)'
;QDALVQVEDLKYFLATAPASWQKNQVIRRYFLPTDEHISCVLWRNLYHITGTDIVRCLTFRFEAFGRRIKNRKKFEEGIFSDLRNLKTNSDAVLEGPKSPFLDFLYKNNCIRTQKKQKVFYWFSVSHDRL
;
A
#
# COMPACT_ATOMS: atom_id res chain seq x y z
N GLN A 1 -24.47 -2.74 -5.72
CA GLN A 1 -23.87 -3.79 -6.57
C GLN A 1 -22.40 -3.49 -6.89
N ASP A 2 -21.91 -2.29 -6.54
CA ASP A 2 -20.62 -1.73 -7.00
C ASP A 2 -19.39 -2.07 -6.16
N ALA A 3 -19.54 -2.36 -4.86
CA ALA A 3 -18.37 -2.56 -3.99
C ALA A 3 -17.54 -3.79 -4.36
N LEU A 4 -18.17 -4.87 -4.86
CA LEU A 4 -17.46 -6.07 -5.31
C LEU A 4 -16.69 -5.83 -6.61
N VAL A 5 -17.27 -5.08 -7.55
CA VAL A 5 -16.61 -4.69 -8.80
C VAL A 5 -15.38 -3.84 -8.48
N GLN A 6 -15.49 -2.89 -7.55
CA GLN A 6 -14.34 -2.08 -7.14
C GLN A 6 -13.25 -2.87 -6.41
N VAL A 7 -13.59 -3.98 -5.75
CA VAL A 7 -12.60 -4.91 -5.21
C VAL A 7 -11.90 -5.67 -6.33
N GLU A 8 -12.61 -6.07 -7.38
CA GLU A 8 -12.01 -6.68 -8.57
C GLU A 8 -11.09 -5.69 -9.30
N ASP A 9 -11.51 -4.44 -9.47
CA ASP A 9 -10.68 -3.38 -10.05
C ASP A 9 -9.44 -3.12 -9.20
N LEU A 10 -9.58 -3.10 -7.87
CA LEU A 10 -8.44 -2.98 -6.96
C LEU A 10 -7.49 -4.16 -7.10
N LYS A 11 -7.99 -5.40 -7.17
CA LYS A 11 -7.14 -6.59 -7.41
C LYS A 11 -6.42 -6.51 -8.75
N TYR A 12 -7.12 -6.09 -9.79
CA TYR A 12 -6.55 -5.89 -11.11
C TYR A 12 -5.46 -4.81 -11.09
N PHE A 13 -5.71 -3.70 -10.39
CA PHE A 13 -4.69 -2.68 -10.14
C PHE A 13 -3.49 -3.28 -9.40
N LEU A 14 -3.71 -4.07 -8.35
CA LEU A 14 -2.62 -4.65 -7.56
C LEU A 14 -1.74 -5.59 -8.38
N ALA A 15 -2.34 -6.37 -9.27
CA ALA A 15 -1.65 -7.28 -10.17
C ALA A 15 -0.92 -6.55 -11.32
N THR A 16 -1.53 -5.52 -11.91
CA THR A 16 -1.00 -4.82 -13.09
C THR A 16 -0.19 -3.58 -12.76
N ALA A 17 -0.27 -3.09 -11.52
CA ALA A 17 0.44 -1.92 -11.02
C ALA A 17 1.90 -1.90 -11.46
N PRO A 18 2.73 -2.94 -11.24
CA PRO A 18 4.14 -2.96 -11.64
C PRO A 18 4.38 -3.23 -13.14
N ALA A 19 3.39 -3.70 -13.90
CA ALA A 19 3.56 -4.09 -15.30
C ALA A 19 3.19 -2.97 -16.29
N SER A 20 2.23 -2.10 -15.94
CA SER A 20 1.68 -1.09 -16.83
C SER A 20 2.16 0.32 -16.47
N TRP A 21 3.41 0.64 -16.79
CA TRP A 21 4.02 1.96 -16.55
C TRP A 21 4.21 2.74 -17.84
N GLN A 22 3.82 4.01 -17.85
CA GLN A 22 4.20 4.93 -18.91
C GLN A 22 5.67 5.35 -18.76
N LYS A 23 6.36 5.60 -19.88
CA LYS A 23 7.72 6.20 -19.85
C LYS A 23 7.65 7.51 -19.05
N ASN A 24 8.40 7.60 -17.95
CA ASN A 24 8.48 8.70 -16.96
C ASN A 24 7.47 8.67 -15.80
N GLN A 25 6.60 7.67 -15.70
CA GLN A 25 5.80 7.52 -14.50
C GLN A 25 6.68 7.01 -13.35
N VAL A 26 6.60 7.65 -12.18
CA VAL A 26 7.30 7.24 -10.94
C VAL A 26 6.33 6.77 -9.85
N ILE A 27 5.04 7.10 -9.99
CA ILE A 27 3.97 6.67 -9.10
C ILE A 27 2.72 6.36 -9.91
N ARG A 28 2.10 5.21 -9.63
CA ARG A 28 0.76 4.86 -10.10
C ARG A 28 -0.19 4.89 -8.92
N ARG A 29 -1.27 5.66 -9.02
CA ARG A 29 -2.27 5.81 -7.95
C ARG A 29 -3.59 5.16 -8.36
N TYR A 30 -4.21 4.48 -7.42
CA TYR A 30 -5.59 4.01 -7.51
C TYR A 30 -6.43 4.73 -6.46
N PHE A 31 -7.53 5.35 -6.88
CA PHE A 31 -8.43 6.08 -6.00
C PHE A 31 -9.54 5.17 -5.54
N LEU A 32 -9.68 5.04 -4.22
CA LEU A 32 -10.76 4.33 -3.56
C LEU A 32 -12.00 5.25 -3.51
N PRO A 33 -13.22 4.68 -3.47
CA PRO A 33 -14.45 5.48 -3.31
C PRO A 33 -14.53 6.20 -1.96
N THR A 34 -13.66 5.86 -1.01
CA THR A 34 -13.55 6.48 0.31
C THR A 34 -12.74 7.79 0.31
N ASP A 35 -12.41 8.32 -0.87
CA ASP A 35 -11.51 9.48 -1.07
C ASP A 35 -10.07 9.24 -0.57
N GLU A 36 -9.73 7.97 -0.36
CA GLU A 36 -8.36 7.53 -0.09
C GLU A 36 -7.71 7.00 -1.38
N HIS A 37 -6.39 6.94 -1.41
CA HIS A 37 -5.65 6.41 -2.56
C HIS A 37 -4.60 5.40 -2.13
N ILE A 38 -4.32 4.46 -3.04
CA ILE A 38 -3.26 3.47 -2.93
C ILE A 38 -2.20 3.83 -3.96
N SER A 39 -0.94 3.94 -3.54
CA SER A 39 0.17 4.35 -4.41
C SER A 39 1.15 3.20 -4.63
N CYS A 40 1.34 2.81 -5.88
CA CYS A 40 2.47 2.00 -6.32
C CYS A 40 3.63 2.93 -6.69
N VAL A 41 4.74 2.84 -5.98
CA VAL A 41 5.87 3.76 -6.13
C VAL A 41 7.08 3.03 -6.72
N LEU A 42 7.59 3.53 -7.85
CA LEU A 42 8.83 3.05 -8.45
C LEU A 42 10.00 3.86 -7.90
N TRP A 43 10.88 3.18 -7.18
CA TRP A 43 12.08 3.78 -6.60
C TRP A 43 13.26 2.84 -6.78
N ARG A 44 14.38 3.35 -7.33
CA ARG A 44 15.58 2.54 -7.63
C ARG A 44 15.28 1.26 -8.43
N ASN A 45 14.41 1.38 -9.43
CA ASN A 45 13.98 0.27 -10.29
C ASN A 45 13.23 -0.87 -9.55
N LEU A 46 12.72 -0.60 -8.34
CA LEU A 46 11.91 -1.51 -7.54
C LEU A 46 10.56 -0.87 -7.22
N TYR A 47 9.51 -1.69 -7.19
CA TYR A 47 8.16 -1.26 -6.84
C TYR A 47 7.92 -1.40 -5.35
N HIS A 48 7.33 -0.36 -4.78
CA HIS A 48 7.10 -0.22 -3.36
C HIS A 48 5.66 0.14 -3.05
N ILE A 49 5.21 -0.31 -1.88
CA ILE A 49 3.91 0.04 -1.29
C ILE A 49 4.13 0.45 0.17
N THR A 50 3.39 1.46 0.61
CA THR A 50 3.49 1.93 2.00
C THR A 50 2.60 1.09 2.91
N GLY A 51 2.96 0.96 4.19
CA GLY A 51 2.10 0.26 5.16
C GLY A 51 0.72 0.90 5.27
N THR A 52 0.62 2.23 5.09
CA THR A 52 -0.67 2.94 5.05
C THR A 52 -1.52 2.51 3.86
N ASP A 53 -0.93 2.38 2.68
CA ASP A 53 -1.65 1.91 1.48
C ASP A 53 -2.13 0.46 1.63
N ILE A 54 -1.32 -0.41 2.24
CA ILE A 54 -1.73 -1.79 2.56
C ILE A 54 -2.95 -1.80 3.49
N VAL A 55 -2.91 -0.99 4.55
CA VAL A 55 -4.02 -0.86 5.51
C VAL A 55 -5.29 -0.38 4.82
N ARG A 56 -5.20 0.63 3.94
CA ARG A 56 -6.34 1.14 3.16
C ARG A 56 -6.93 0.07 2.25
N CYS A 57 -6.07 -0.64 1.52
CA CYS A 57 -6.46 -1.75 0.66
C CYS A 57 -7.27 -2.81 1.43
N LEU A 58 -6.75 -3.25 2.58
CA LEU A 58 -7.39 -4.25 3.42
C LEU A 58 -8.69 -3.77 4.04
N THR A 59 -8.70 -2.53 4.53
CA THR A 59 -9.90 -1.89 5.11
C THR A 59 -11.01 -1.86 4.08
N PHE A 60 -10.71 -1.35 2.88
CA PHE A 60 -11.66 -1.28 1.78
C PHE A 60 -12.18 -2.65 1.37
N ARG A 61 -11.28 -3.64 1.22
CA ARG A 61 -11.66 -5.02 0.89
C ARG A 61 -12.62 -5.59 1.93
N PHE A 62 -12.31 -5.47 3.22
CA PHE A 62 -13.16 -5.98 4.30
C PHE A 62 -14.55 -5.32 4.31
N GLU A 63 -14.62 -4.00 4.15
CA GLU A 63 -15.88 -3.26 4.10
C GLU A 63 -16.72 -3.65 2.87
N ALA A 64 -16.09 -3.83 1.71
CA ALA A 64 -16.74 -4.26 0.48
C ALA A 64 -17.31 -5.69 0.56
N PHE A 65 -16.69 -6.58 1.34
CA PHE A 65 -17.24 -7.90 1.68
C PHE A 65 -18.38 -7.85 2.72
N GLY A 66 -18.82 -6.66 3.14
CA GLY A 66 -19.87 -6.47 4.13
C GLY A 66 -19.43 -6.74 5.58
N ARG A 67 -18.13 -6.90 5.83
CA ARG A 67 -17.59 -7.07 7.19
C ARG A 67 -17.43 -5.69 7.82
N ARG A 68 -18.30 -5.33 8.76
CA ARG A 68 -18.15 -4.08 9.52
C ARG A 68 -16.92 -4.14 10.42
N ILE A 69 -15.95 -3.28 10.15
CA ILE A 69 -14.80 -3.06 11.03
C ILE A 69 -15.29 -2.23 12.23
N LYS A 70 -15.68 -2.90 13.31
CA LYS A 70 -16.11 -2.21 14.55
C LYS A 70 -15.00 -1.40 15.21
N ASN A 71 -13.75 -1.84 15.05
CA ASN A 71 -12.59 -1.27 15.74
C ASN A 71 -11.44 -1.04 14.74
N ARG A 72 -11.45 0.10 14.06
CA ARG A 72 -10.44 0.45 13.05
C ARG A 72 -9.02 0.40 13.61
N LYS A 73 -8.79 0.92 14.81
CA LYS A 73 -7.46 0.88 15.46
C LYS A 73 -6.91 -0.55 15.63
N LYS A 74 -7.71 -1.48 16.17
CA LYS A 74 -7.27 -2.89 16.33
C LYS A 74 -7.02 -3.57 14.98
N PHE A 75 -7.79 -3.21 13.96
CA PHE A 75 -7.60 -3.74 12.62
C PHE A 75 -6.28 -3.26 12.02
N GLU A 76 -6.00 -1.95 12.12
CA GLU A 76 -4.72 -1.38 11.70
C GLU A 76 -3.55 -2.00 12.47
N GLU A 77 -3.65 -2.13 13.80
CA GLU A 77 -2.64 -2.78 14.65
C GLU A 77 -2.39 -4.24 14.23
N GLY A 78 -3.44 -5.00 13.90
CA GLY A 78 -3.32 -6.37 13.41
C GLY A 78 -2.53 -6.46 12.10
N ILE A 79 -2.87 -5.59 11.14
CA ILE A 79 -2.16 -5.51 9.85
C ILE A 79 -0.69 -5.12 10.08
N PHE A 80 -0.42 -4.13 10.93
CA PHE A 80 0.96 -3.76 11.24
C PHE A 80 1.73 -4.87 11.96
N SER A 81 1.05 -5.68 12.76
CA SER A 81 1.63 -6.88 13.39
C SER A 81 2.00 -7.92 12.34
N ASP A 82 1.12 -8.20 11.37
CA ASP A 82 1.40 -9.15 10.29
C ASP A 82 2.55 -8.65 9.40
N LEU A 83 2.55 -7.36 9.07
CA LEU A 83 3.63 -6.71 8.31
C LEU A 83 4.97 -6.69 9.07
N ARG A 84 4.97 -6.88 10.39
CA ARG A 84 6.21 -6.95 11.18
C ARG A 84 7.03 -8.19 10.85
N ASN A 85 6.37 -9.29 10.48
CA ASN A 85 6.99 -10.56 10.11
C ASN A 85 7.79 -10.48 8.81
N LEU A 86 7.49 -9.50 7.94
CA LEU A 86 8.23 -9.28 6.70
C LEU A 86 9.66 -8.80 6.98
N LYS A 87 10.64 -9.50 6.39
CA LYS A 87 12.07 -9.28 6.65
C LYS A 87 12.55 -8.01 5.97
N THR A 88 13.29 -7.20 6.72
CA THR A 88 14.01 -6.06 6.15
C THR A 88 15.11 -6.57 5.21
N ASN A 89 15.24 -5.97 4.02
CA ASN A 89 16.10 -6.31 2.88
C ASN A 89 15.59 -7.40 1.93
N SER A 90 14.67 -8.27 2.36
CA SER A 90 14.03 -9.26 1.47
C SER A 90 12.65 -8.79 1.02
N ASP A 91 11.86 -8.31 1.97
CA ASP A 91 10.44 -8.00 1.76
C ASP A 91 10.10 -6.52 1.94
N ALA A 92 10.97 -5.80 2.63
CA ALA A 92 10.80 -4.40 2.96
C ALA A 92 12.14 -3.68 3.08
N VAL A 93 12.15 -2.40 2.77
CA VAL A 93 13.25 -1.49 3.07
C VAL A 93 12.95 -0.76 4.37
N LEU A 94 13.93 -0.73 5.28
CA LEU A 94 13.83 0.08 6.49
C LEU A 94 14.45 1.45 6.22
N GLU A 95 13.61 2.45 6.02
CA GLU A 95 14.07 3.81 5.74
C GLU A 95 14.25 4.60 7.03
N GLY A 96 15.38 5.32 7.10
CA GLY A 96 15.67 6.25 8.19
C GLY A 96 14.80 7.51 8.12
N PRO A 97 14.71 8.28 9.21
CA PRO A 97 13.95 9.53 9.20
C PRO A 97 14.54 10.50 8.17
N LYS A 98 13.67 11.22 7.44
CA LYS A 98 14.04 12.18 6.38
C LYS A 98 14.95 11.61 5.28
N SER A 99 14.91 10.30 5.00
CA SER A 99 15.65 9.74 3.87
C SER A 99 15.12 10.28 2.53
N PRO A 100 15.93 10.27 1.45
CA PRO A 100 15.46 10.72 0.13
C PRO A 100 14.21 9.99 -0.35
N PHE A 101 14.06 8.72 0.03
CA PHE A 101 12.88 7.94 -0.34
C PHE A 101 11.64 8.38 0.48
N LEU A 102 11.77 8.59 1.79
CA LEU A 102 10.66 9.12 2.59
C LEU A 102 10.29 10.54 2.19
N ASP A 103 11.26 11.37 1.79
CA ASP A 103 11.00 12.70 1.27
C ASP A 103 10.20 12.65 -0.04
N PHE A 104 10.58 11.75 -0.94
CA PHE A 104 9.81 11.49 -2.16
C PHE A 104 8.37 11.03 -1.85
N LEU A 105 8.20 10.08 -0.94
CA LEU A 105 6.87 9.58 -0.54
C LEU A 105 6.02 10.66 0.14
N TYR A 106 6.64 11.50 0.96
CA TYR A 106 5.97 12.57 1.69
C TYR A 106 5.50 13.68 0.73
N LYS A 107 6.38 14.14 -0.17
CA LYS A 107 6.04 15.11 -1.24
C LYS A 107 4.90 14.64 -2.13
N ASN A 108 4.76 13.32 -2.29
CA ASN A 108 3.74 12.70 -3.11
C ASN A 108 2.51 12.21 -2.31
N ASN A 109 2.34 12.65 -1.05
CA ASN A 109 1.22 12.29 -0.19
C ASN A 109 1.00 10.76 -0.05
N CYS A 110 2.06 9.97 -0.17
CA CYS A 110 2.02 8.51 0.03
C CYS A 110 2.17 8.16 1.52
N ILE A 111 2.85 9.02 2.29
CA ILE A 111 3.03 8.86 3.74
C ILE A 111 2.68 10.17 4.47
N ARG A 112 2.20 10.07 5.71
CA ARG A 112 1.86 11.24 6.54
C ARG A 112 3.01 11.77 7.40
N THR A 113 4.04 10.95 7.64
CA THR A 113 5.18 11.34 8.50
C THR A 113 6.48 10.85 7.87
N GLN A 114 7.57 11.59 8.08
CA GLN A 114 8.92 11.20 7.66
C GLN A 114 9.72 10.52 8.80
N LYS A 115 9.01 9.84 9.71
CA LYS A 115 9.65 9.04 10.75
C LYS A 115 10.20 7.74 10.14
N LYS A 116 11.14 7.12 10.86
CA LYS A 116 11.66 5.79 10.53
C LYS A 116 10.50 4.82 10.33
N GLN A 117 10.38 4.24 9.14
CA GLN A 117 9.29 3.32 8.80
C GLN A 117 9.76 2.27 7.81
N LYS A 118 9.12 1.10 7.86
CA LYS A 118 9.29 0.08 6.83
C LYS A 118 8.45 0.47 5.61
N VAL A 119 9.07 0.40 4.44
CA VAL A 119 8.38 0.47 3.15
C VAL A 119 8.50 -0.90 2.50
N PHE A 120 7.40 -1.45 2.00
CA PHE A 120 7.36 -2.84 1.57
C PHE A 120 7.57 -2.94 0.06
N TYR A 121 8.22 -4.02 -0.39
CA TYR A 121 8.29 -4.32 -1.81
C TYR A 121 6.92 -4.81 -2.28
N TRP A 122 6.51 -4.31 -3.44
CA TRP A 122 5.21 -4.65 -4.03
C TRP A 122 5.02 -6.17 -4.14
N PHE A 123 6.00 -6.88 -4.68
CA PHE A 123 5.89 -8.32 -4.91
C PHE A 123 5.99 -9.18 -3.64
N SER A 124 6.54 -8.64 -2.56
CA SER A 124 6.69 -9.36 -1.29
C SER A 124 5.41 -9.31 -0.44
N VAL A 125 4.53 -8.36 -0.73
CA VAL A 125 3.21 -8.30 -0.12
C VAL A 125 2.30 -9.27 -0.88
N SER A 126 1.84 -10.32 -0.19
CA SER A 126 0.92 -11.30 -0.78
C SER A 126 -0.47 -10.69 -0.93
N HIS A 127 -0.67 -9.87 -1.97
CA HIS A 127 -1.94 -9.20 -2.26
C HIS A 127 -3.14 -10.16 -2.33
N ASP A 128 -2.91 -11.43 -2.68
CA ASP A 128 -3.94 -12.47 -2.77
C ASP A 128 -4.29 -13.09 -1.39
N ARG A 129 -3.30 -13.24 -0.50
CA ARG A 129 -3.43 -13.87 0.83
C ARG A 129 -3.74 -12.90 1.97
N LEU A 130 -3.77 -11.60 1.69
CA LEU A 130 -4.10 -10.52 2.64
C LEU A 130 -5.61 -10.21 2.62
#